data_AF-A0A817SCF3-F1
#
_entry.id   AF-A0A817SCF3-F1
#
_cell.length_a   1.000
_cell.length_b   1.000
_cell.length_c   1.000
_cell.angle_alpha   90.00
_cell.angle_beta   90.00
_cell.angle_gamma   90.00
#
_symmetry.space_group_name_H-M   'P 1'
#
loop_
_entity.id
_entity.type
_entity.pdbx_description
1 polymer ?
#
loop_
_entity_poly.entity_id
_entity_poly.type
_entity_poly.pdbx_seq_one_letter_code
_entity_poly.pdbx_strand_id
1 'polypeptide(L)'
;MRSLPVVQNVTLSAATISTEIFEVIAPIRPDWSSSNTRLVTFPEGRTNTMMGLFDNRTPNDESQALVIKIFGAQTELFIDRQIEIEAMVTLAEHGVVEQP
;
A
#
# COMPACT_ATOMS: atom_id res chain seq x y z
N MET A 1 -15.25 13.03 8.80
CA MET A 1 -13.93 13.70 8.92
C MET A 1 -13.09 13.15 7.77
N ARG A 2 -12.66 13.99 6.82
CA ARG A 2 -11.88 13.52 5.66
C ARG A 2 -10.54 12.99 6.16
N SER A 3 -10.27 11.69 6.00
CA SER A 3 -8.91 11.16 6.06
C SER A 3 -8.20 11.66 4.80
N LEU A 4 -7.22 12.55 4.98
CA LEU A 4 -6.39 12.96 3.86
C LEU A 4 -5.35 11.85 3.60
N PRO A 5 -5.03 11.55 2.33
CA PRO A 5 -3.99 10.60 2.01
C PRO A 5 -2.67 11.06 2.62
N VAL A 6 -1.95 10.13 3.24
CA VAL A 6 -0.60 10.38 3.76
C VAL A 6 0.38 10.28 2.60
N VAL A 7 1.01 11.39 2.23
CA VAL A 7 2.01 11.43 1.16
C VAL A 7 3.39 11.60 1.77
N GLN A 8 4.29 10.66 1.49
CA GLN A 8 5.67 10.70 1.97
C GLN A 8 6.64 10.38 0.82
N ASN A 9 7.74 11.14 0.75
CA ASN A 9 8.84 10.84 -0.15
C ASN A 9 9.76 9.80 0.52
N VAL A 10 9.86 8.61 -0.08
CA VAL A 10 10.71 7.52 0.38
C VAL A 10 11.58 7.01 -0.77
N THR A 11 12.83 6.67 -0.47
CA THR A 11 13.74 6.03 -1.42
C THR A 11 13.86 4.57 -1.03
N LEU A 12 13.41 3.67 -1.90
CA LEU A 12 13.39 2.24 -1.65
C LEU A 12 14.20 1.51 -2.71
N SER A 13 14.84 0.40 -2.33
CA SER A 13 15.48 -0.49 -3.30
C SER A 13 14.63 -1.74 -3.51
N ALA A 14 14.49 -2.16 -4.77
CA ALA A 14 13.75 -3.37 -5.13
C ALA A 14 14.32 -4.63 -4.43
N ALA A 15 15.61 -4.63 -4.09
CA ALA A 15 16.26 -5.73 -3.39
C ALA A 15 15.91 -5.80 -1.89
N THR A 16 15.47 -4.68 -1.29
CA THR A 16 15.27 -4.52 0.16
C THR A 16 13.83 -4.13 0.52
N ILE A 17 12.93 -4.10 -0.46
CA ILE A 17 11.56 -3.63 -0.28
C ILE A 17 10.78 -4.40 0.78
N SER A 18 11.02 -5.70 0.94
CA SER A 18 10.36 -6.53 1.97
C SER A 18 10.72 -6.12 3.40
N THR A 19 11.86 -5.48 3.61
CA THR A 19 12.32 -4.96 4.91
C THR A 19 12.04 -3.47 5.06
N GLU A 20 12.22 -2.67 4.01
CA GLU A 20 12.00 -1.21 4.05
C GLU A 20 10.52 -0.84 4.08
N ILE A 21 9.62 -1.75 3.68
CA ILE A 21 8.18 -1.50 3.70
C ILE A 21 7.64 -1.11 5.09
N PHE A 22 8.26 -1.61 6.15
CA PHE A 22 7.86 -1.28 7.53
C PHE A 22 8.11 0.19 7.87
N GLU A 23 9.12 0.82 7.25
CA GLU A 23 9.37 2.26 7.41
C GLU A 23 8.28 3.08 6.71
N VAL A 24 7.80 2.62 5.55
CA VAL A 24 6.76 3.28 4.75
C VAL A 24 5.41 3.24 5.46
N ILE A 25 5.05 2.11 6.07
CA ILE A 25 3.75 1.95 6.72
C ILE A 25 3.73 2.47 8.17
N ALA A 26 4.88 2.78 8.78
CA ALA A 26 4.97 3.21 10.17
C ALA A 26 4.03 4.39 10.54
N PRO A 27 3.78 5.39 9.67
CA PRO A 27 2.79 6.44 9.95
C PRO A 27 1.34 5.94 10.06
N ILE A 28 1.03 4.79 9.45
CA ILE A 28 -0.33 4.21 9.35
C ILE A 28 -0.51 3.05 10.34
N ARG A 29 0.54 2.26 10.57
CA ARG A 29 0.60 1.07 11.44
C ARG A 29 1.97 0.99 12.14
N PRO A 30 2.22 1.82 13.17
CA PRO A 30 3.51 1.88 13.86
C PRO A 30 3.84 0.62 14.68
N ASP A 31 2.83 -0.19 15.00
CA ASP A 31 2.96 -1.42 15.77
C ASP A 31 3.21 -2.67 14.91
N TRP A 32 3.25 -2.52 13.58
CA TRP A 32 3.48 -3.60 12.64
C TRP A 32 4.97 -3.80 12.34
N SER A 33 5.40 -5.06 12.25
CA SER A 33 6.78 -5.49 12.02
C SER A 33 6.80 -6.86 11.32
N SER A 34 7.98 -7.29 10.86
CA SER A 34 8.14 -8.62 10.25
C SER A 34 7.82 -9.80 11.19
N SER A 35 7.81 -9.58 12.50
CA SER A 35 7.54 -10.64 13.49
C SER A 35 6.06 -10.88 13.77
N ASN A 36 5.21 -9.87 13.52
CA ASN A 36 3.78 -9.91 13.79
C ASN A 36 2.92 -9.72 12.55
N THR A 37 3.54 -9.69 11.36
CA THR A 37 2.83 -9.60 10.08
C THR A 37 3.25 -10.70 9.12
N ARG A 38 2.39 -10.98 8.15
CA ARG A 38 2.66 -11.86 7.02
C ARG A 38 2.58 -11.04 5.73
N LEU A 39 3.70 -10.94 5.02
CA LEU A 39 3.77 -10.32 3.69
C LEU A 39 3.46 -11.37 2.62
N VAL A 40 2.54 -11.05 1.73
CA VAL A 40 2.14 -11.89 0.59
C VAL A 40 2.34 -11.08 -0.69
N THR A 41 3.21 -11.54 -1.57
CA THR A 41 3.39 -10.91 -2.89
C THR A 41 2.41 -11.54 -3.88
N PHE A 42 1.61 -10.72 -4.56
CA PHE A 42 0.71 -11.19 -5.60
C PHE A 42 1.45 -11.26 -6.95
N PRO A 43 1.57 -12.43 -7.58
CA PRO A 43 2.42 -12.61 -8.77
C PRO A 43 1.84 -12.05 -10.08
N GLU A 44 0.84 -11.16 -10.04
CA GLU A 44 0.17 -10.65 -11.24
C GLU A 44 0.60 -9.22 -11.58
N GLY A 45 1.55 -9.09 -12.50
CA GLY A 45 1.81 -7.82 -13.18
C GLY A 45 3.20 -7.73 -13.80
N ARG A 46 3.29 -7.47 -15.10
CA ARG A 46 4.56 -7.11 -15.76
C ARG A 46 5.08 -5.72 -15.33
N THR A 47 4.24 -4.88 -14.72
CA THR A 47 4.50 -3.44 -14.57
C THR A 47 4.22 -2.88 -13.17
N ASN A 48 3.31 -3.49 -12.39
CA ASN A 48 2.99 -3.07 -11.01
C ASN A 48 3.12 -4.29 -10.09
N THR A 49 3.82 -4.12 -8.97
CA THR A 49 3.92 -5.17 -7.94
C THR A 49 2.90 -4.86 -6.86
N MET A 50 2.00 -5.80 -6.58
CA MET A 50 1.06 -5.70 -5.47
C MET A 50 1.49 -6.64 -4.35
N MET A 51 1.39 -6.16 -3.12
CA MET A 51 1.69 -6.92 -1.91
C MET A 51 0.57 -6.74 -0.90
N GLY A 52 0.20 -7.80 -0.20
CA GLY A 52 -0.69 -7.74 0.95
C GLY A 52 0.13 -7.91 2.22
N LEU A 53 -0.11 -7.08 3.22
CA LEU A 53 0.47 -7.21 4.56
C LEU A 53 -0.65 -7.45 5.56
N PHE A 54 -0.59 -8.59 6.25
CA PHE A 54 -1.65 -9.07 7.13
C PHE A 54 -1.16 -9.16 8.58
N ASP A 55 -2.00 -8.78 9.54
CA ASP A 55 -1.68 -8.86 10.97
C ASP A 55 -1.91 -10.27 11.53
N ASN A 56 -0.83 -10.97 11.87
CA ASN A 56 -0.86 -12.34 12.41
C ASN A 56 -1.43 -12.42 13.84
N ARG A 57 -1.62 -11.28 14.52
CA ARG A 57 -2.23 -11.23 15.85
C ARG A 57 -3.76 -11.34 15.78
N THR A 58 -4.34 -11.21 14.58
CA THR A 58 -5.78 -11.29 14.36
C THR A 58 -6.15 -12.59 13.65
N PRO A 59 -7.27 -13.24 14.02
CA PRO A 59 -7.68 -14.51 13.41
C PRO A 59 -8.27 -14.35 12.00
N ASN A 60 -8.73 -13.14 11.63
CA ASN A 60 -9.36 -12.88 10.33
C ASN A 60 -8.60 -11.79 9.56
N ASP A 61 -8.03 -12.20 8.42
CA ASP A 61 -7.30 -11.35 7.47
C ASP A 61 -8.15 -10.19 6.91
N GLU A 62 -9.48 -10.31 6.95
CA GLU A 62 -10.44 -9.34 6.40
C GLU A 62 -10.53 -8.03 7.19
N SER A 63 -10.08 -8.01 8.44
CA SER A 63 -10.30 -6.86 9.33
C SER A 63 -9.10 -5.93 9.45
N GLN A 64 -7.88 -6.39 9.14
CA GLN A 64 -6.62 -5.65 9.36
C GLN A 64 -5.56 -6.08 8.33
N ALA A 65 -5.77 -5.71 7.07
CA ALA A 65 -4.78 -5.87 6.00
C ALA A 65 -4.41 -4.50 5.40
N LEU A 66 -3.15 -4.37 4.96
CA LEU A 66 -2.72 -3.29 4.09
C LEU A 66 -2.45 -3.86 2.70
N VAL A 67 -3.05 -3.24 1.68
CA VAL A 67 -2.72 -3.52 0.27
C VAL A 67 -1.72 -2.47 -0.19
N ILE A 68 -0.53 -2.94 -0.53
CA ILE A 68 0.58 -2.10 -0.98
C ILE A 68 0.70 -2.26 -2.49
N LYS A 69 0.57 -1.15 -3.22
CA LYS A 69 0.75 -1.09 -4.66
C LYS A 69 2.06 -0.36 -4.97
N ILE A 70 3.04 -1.09 -5.52
CA ILE A 70 4.31 -0.55 -5.98
C ILE A 70 4.22 -0.38 -7.49
N PHE A 71 4.35 0.87 -7.94
CA PHE A 71 4.35 1.18 -9.36
C PHE A 71 5.77 1.04 -9.93
N GLY A 72 5.92 0.28 -11.01
CA GLY A 72 7.20 0.11 -11.69
C GLY A 72 7.63 1.37 -12.44
N ALA A 73 8.95 1.47 -12.69
CA ALA A 73 9.55 2.51 -13.50
C ALA A 73 8.90 2.54 -14.91
N GLN A 74 8.73 3.75 -15.46
CA GLN A 74 8.07 4.08 -16.74
C GLN A 74 6.56 4.32 -16.71
N THR A 75 5.85 4.12 -15.59
CA THR A 75 4.43 4.50 -15.49
C THR A 75 4.20 6.00 -15.26
N GLU A 76 5.20 6.71 -14.72
CA GLU A 76 5.18 8.17 -14.55
C GLU A 76 5.28 8.97 -15.86
N LEU A 77 5.58 8.33 -17.00
CA LEU A 77 5.55 9.00 -18.31
C LEU A 77 4.14 9.20 -18.86
N PHE A 78 3.12 8.56 -18.28
CA PHE A 78 1.76 8.55 -18.83
C PHE A 78 0.63 8.79 -17.81
N ILE A 79 0.90 8.73 -16.49
CA ILE A 79 -0.15 8.82 -15.45
C ILE A 79 0.20 9.90 -14.42
N ASP A 80 -0.73 10.84 -14.24
CA ASP A 80 -0.70 11.81 -13.15
C ASP A 80 -1.16 11.13 -11.85
N ARG A 81 -0.22 11.00 -10.90
CA ARG A 81 -0.46 10.34 -9.61
C ARG A 81 -1.45 11.06 -8.73
N GLN A 82 -1.51 12.38 -8.85
CA GLN A 82 -2.42 13.18 -8.06
C GLN A 82 -3.87 12.92 -8.50
N ILE A 83 -4.10 12.84 -9.82
CA ILE A 83 -5.41 12.48 -10.38
C ILE A 83 -5.81 11.04 -10.01
N GLU A 84 -4.86 10.09 -10.02
CA GLU A 84 -5.14 8.70 -9.59
C GLU A 84 -5.59 8.65 -8.11
N ILE A 85 -4.88 9.36 -7.22
CA ILE A 85 -5.23 9.45 -5.80
C ILE A 85 -6.59 10.12 -5.61
N GLU A 86 -6.84 11.25 -6.28
CA GLU A 86 -8.12 11.95 -6.21
C GLU A 86 -9.29 11.09 -6.67
N ALA A 87 -9.10 10.31 -7.75
CA ALA A 87 -10.08 9.36 -8.24
C ALA A 87 -10.33 8.24 -7.21
N MET A 88 -9.27 7.66 -6.62
CA MET A 88 -9.40 6.62 -5.60
C MET A 88 -10.12 7.12 -4.35
N VAL A 89 -9.78 8.32 -3.86
CA VAL A 89 -10.48 8.96 -2.73
C VAL A 89 -11.96 9.16 -3.07
N THR A 90 -12.27 9.70 -4.25
CA THR A 90 -13.65 9.95 -4.69
C THR A 90 -14.46 8.65 -4.78
N LEU A 91 -13.87 7.57 -5.32
CA LEU A 91 -14.52 6.27 -5.43
C LEU A 91 -14.75 5.64 -4.04
N ALA A 92 -13.80 5.81 -3.11
CA ALA A 92 -13.93 5.32 -1.75
C ALA A 92 -15.05 6.04 -0.99
N GLU A 93 -15.20 7.35 -1.19
CA GLU A 93 -16.32 8.14 -0.62
C GLU A 93 -17.69 7.62 -1.08
N HIS A 94 -17.77 6.99 -2.25
CA HIS A 94 -18.99 6.40 -2.80
C HIS A 94 -19.12 4.89 -2.52
N GLY A 95 -18.22 4.31 -1.74
CA GLY A 95 -18.23 2.88 -1.38
C GLY A 95 -17.94 1.93 -2.55
N VAL A 96 -17.30 2.44 -3.61
CA VAL A 96 -16.95 1.66 -4.82
C VAL A 96 -15.61 0.94 -4.62
N VAL A 97 -14.71 1.50 -3.81
CA VAL A 97 -13.40 0.93 -3.45
C VAL A 97 -13.11 1.14 -1.96
N GLU A 98 -12.13 0.43 -1.41
CA GLU A 98 -11.63 0.68 -0.05
C GLU A 98 -10.85 1.99 0.05
N GLN A 99 -10.73 2.53 1.27
CA GLN A 99 -10.05 3.81 1.49
C GLN A 99 -8.54 3.71 1.17
N PRO A 100 -8.00 4.67 0.39
CA PRO A 100 -6.58 4.72 0.07
C PRO A 100 -5.71 5.17 1.25
#